data_AF-A0A4Y1ZEM5-F1
#
_entry.id   AF-A0A4Y1ZEM5-F1
#
_cell.length_a   1.000
_cell.length_b   1.000
_cell.length_c   1.000
_cell.angle_alpha   90.00
_cell.angle_beta   90.00
_cell.angle_gamma   90.00
#
_symmetry.space_group_name_H-M   'P 1'
#
loop_
_entity.id
_entity.type
_entity.pdbx_description
1 polymer ?
#
loop_
_entity_poly.entity_id
_entity_poly.type
_entity_poly.pdbx_seq_one_letter_code
_entity_poly.pdbx_strand_id
1 'polypeptide(L)'
;MAVPLWKKNLYVVWFGSFATAAGMSQIIPFLPLYIEKLGITDTAAIESWSGLIFGGTFFVSAIVSPLWGKLADKYGRRPMLLRASLGMCLIVFCMAFAQNVYQLFALRLIMGFVSGFIPASIILVATQTPKTHSGWALGMLSTGGIAGSLIGPLIGGLLAEYMGMRLVFIDTSALLFCAFLASLLFVKEKVVVKEKRRRP
;
A
#
# COMPACT_ATOMS: atom_id res chain seq x y z
N MET A 1 11.31 22.06 -22.43
CA MET A 1 10.38 22.54 -21.39
C MET A 1 10.44 21.59 -20.20
N ALA A 2 10.85 22.03 -19.01
CA ALA A 2 11.00 21.14 -17.85
C ALA A 2 9.63 20.59 -17.40
N VAL A 3 9.52 19.28 -17.16
CA VAL A 3 8.28 18.65 -16.68
C VAL A 3 7.88 19.28 -15.33
N PRO A 4 6.63 19.78 -15.18
CA PRO A 4 6.15 20.37 -13.94
C PRO A 4 6.28 19.41 -12.75
N LEU A 5 6.57 19.95 -11.55
CA LEU A 5 6.79 19.15 -10.35
C LEU A 5 5.61 18.23 -10.02
N TRP A 6 4.38 18.72 -10.16
CA TRP A 6 3.18 17.92 -9.88
C TRP A 6 3.05 16.72 -10.83
N LYS A 7 3.48 16.84 -12.09
CA LYS A 7 3.50 15.70 -13.04
C LYS A 7 4.56 14.68 -12.63
N LYS A 8 5.75 15.13 -12.22
CA LYS A 8 6.81 14.23 -11.72
C LYS A 8 6.33 13.45 -10.49
N ASN A 9 5.75 14.15 -9.52
CA ASN A 9 5.21 13.51 -8.33
C ASN A 9 4.07 12.55 -8.68
N LEU A 10 3.17 12.93 -9.60
CA LEU A 10 2.09 12.07 -10.08
C LEU A 10 2.61 10.75 -10.62
N TYR A 11 3.60 10.74 -11.52
CA TYR A 11 4.15 9.49 -12.07
C TYR A 11 4.78 8.60 -10.99
N VAL A 12 5.44 9.20 -10.01
CA VAL A 12 6.07 8.45 -8.91
C VAL A 12 5.02 7.82 -7.99
N VAL A 13 4.01 8.59 -7.58
CA VAL A 13 2.94 8.05 -6.73
C VAL A 13 1.97 7.15 -7.51
N TRP A 14 1.87 7.32 -8.82
CA TRP A 14 1.18 6.38 -9.71
C TRP A 14 1.85 5.00 -9.65
N PHE A 15 3.17 4.94 -9.83
CA PHE A 15 3.92 3.70 -9.70
C PHE A 15 3.81 3.10 -8.29
N GLY A 16 3.90 3.93 -7.26
CA GLY A 16 3.72 3.44 -5.89
C GLY A 16 2.31 2.93 -5.59
N SER A 17 1.28 3.55 -6.18
CA SER A 17 -0.12 3.10 -6.04
C SER A 17 -0.34 1.81 -6.81
N PHE A 18 0.26 1.67 -8.00
CA PHE A 18 0.31 0.43 -8.76
C PHE A 18 0.97 -0.69 -7.94
N ALA A 19 2.18 -0.47 -7.42
CA ALA A 19 2.90 -1.46 -6.62
C ALA A 19 2.13 -1.87 -5.35
N THR A 20 1.52 -0.89 -4.67
CA THR A 20 0.68 -1.17 -3.49
C THR A 20 -0.56 -1.99 -3.85
N ALA A 21 -1.26 -1.62 -4.92
CA ALA A 21 -2.46 -2.34 -5.36
C ALA A 21 -2.14 -3.76 -5.85
N ALA A 22 -1.07 -3.92 -6.64
CA ALA A 22 -0.57 -5.21 -7.09
C ALA A 22 -0.19 -6.12 -5.91
N GLY A 23 0.53 -5.58 -4.91
CA GLY A 23 0.89 -6.34 -3.72
C GLY A 23 -0.32 -6.82 -2.90
N MET A 24 -1.32 -5.95 -2.75
CA MET A 24 -2.56 -6.32 -2.05
C MET A 24 -3.33 -7.41 -2.81
N SER A 25 -3.45 -7.28 -4.13
CA SER A 25 -4.21 -8.23 -4.96
C SER A 25 -3.47 -9.54 -5.21
N GLN A 26 -2.13 -9.56 -5.16
CA GLN A 26 -1.31 -10.78 -5.24
C GLN A 26 -1.65 -11.78 -4.14
N ILE A 27 -1.88 -11.33 -2.92
CA ILE A 27 -1.95 -12.24 -1.76
C ILE A 27 -3.38 -12.75 -1.51
N ILE A 28 -4.40 -11.97 -1.84
CA ILE A 28 -5.81 -12.28 -1.54
C ILE A 28 -6.26 -13.65 -2.07
N PRO A 29 -6.12 -13.99 -3.36
CA PRO A 29 -6.67 -15.24 -3.90
C PRO A 29 -5.98 -16.49 -3.36
N PHE A 30 -4.74 -16.37 -2.87
CA PHE A 30 -3.95 -17.50 -2.38
C PHE A 30 -3.87 -17.56 -0.85
N LEU A 31 -4.51 -16.62 -0.14
CA LEU A 31 -4.47 -16.56 1.32
C LEU A 31 -4.97 -17.86 1.99
N PRO A 32 -6.09 -18.48 1.55
CA PRO A 32 -6.56 -19.75 2.13
C PRO A 32 -5.53 -20.87 1.96
N LEU A 33 -4.94 -21.00 0.76
CA LEU A 33 -3.89 -21.99 0.47
C LEU A 33 -2.65 -21.76 1.34
N TYR A 34 -2.31 -20.50 1.63
CA TYR A 34 -1.19 -20.19 2.50
C TYR A 34 -1.47 -20.62 3.94
N ILE A 35 -2.68 -20.37 4.45
CA ILE A 35 -3.12 -20.79 5.78
C ILE A 35 -3.10 -22.31 5.91
N GLU A 36 -3.51 -23.03 4.86
CA GLU A 36 -3.42 -24.49 4.80
C GLU A 36 -1.97 -24.96 4.94
N LYS A 37 -1.03 -24.36 4.18
CA LYS A 37 0.40 -24.68 4.30
C LYS A 37 1.02 -24.33 5.66
N LEU A 38 0.39 -23.46 6.44
CA LEU A 38 0.79 -23.14 7.81
C LEU A 38 0.25 -24.13 8.85
N GLY A 39 -0.41 -25.21 8.41
CA GLY A 39 -0.82 -26.34 9.23
C GLY A 39 -2.30 -26.35 9.64
N ILE A 40 -3.12 -25.44 9.11
CA ILE A 40 -4.57 -25.45 9.36
C ILE A 40 -5.24 -26.29 8.26
N THR A 41 -5.68 -27.49 8.59
CA THR A 41 -6.27 -28.42 7.60
C THR A 41 -7.80 -28.43 7.60
N ASP A 42 -8.43 -27.86 8.63
CA ASP A 42 -9.89 -27.77 8.71
C ASP A 42 -10.41 -26.62 7.85
N THR A 43 -11.31 -26.92 6.91
CA THR A 43 -11.85 -25.94 5.95
C THR A 43 -12.55 -24.78 6.66
N ALA A 44 -13.34 -25.06 7.70
CA ALA A 44 -14.04 -24.02 8.46
C ALA A 44 -13.06 -23.08 9.19
N ALA A 45 -11.98 -23.64 9.74
CA ALA A 45 -10.90 -22.86 10.32
C ALA A 45 -10.14 -22.03 9.27
N ILE A 46 -9.85 -22.57 8.09
CA ILE A 46 -9.21 -21.82 6.99
C ILE A 46 -10.05 -20.62 6.58
N GLU A 47 -11.36 -20.80 6.39
CA GLU A 47 -12.30 -19.73 6.03
C GLU A 47 -12.34 -18.64 7.11
N SER A 48 -12.46 -19.06 8.37
CA SER A 48 -12.47 -18.16 9.53
C SER A 48 -11.17 -17.35 9.62
N TRP A 49 -10.02 -18.00 9.51
CA TRP A 49 -8.71 -17.34 9.54
C TRP A 49 -8.50 -16.42 8.35
N SER A 50 -8.96 -16.80 7.15
CA SER A 50 -8.90 -15.97 5.95
C SER A 50 -9.68 -14.68 6.16
N GLY A 51 -10.90 -14.79 6.70
CA GLY A 51 -11.75 -13.65 7.06
C GLY A 51 -11.11 -12.76 8.13
N LEU A 52 -10.57 -13.34 9.20
CA LEU A 52 -9.89 -12.60 10.26
C LEU A 52 -8.64 -11.86 9.74
N ILE A 53 -7.79 -12.53 8.97
CA ILE A 53 -6.57 -11.94 8.42
C ILE A 53 -6.90 -10.79 7.45
N PHE A 54 -7.85 -11.01 6.56
CA PHE A 54 -8.26 -10.00 5.60
C PHE A 54 -8.94 -8.82 6.31
N GLY A 55 -9.99 -9.11 7.06
CA GLY A 55 -10.79 -8.11 7.77
C GLY A 55 -9.99 -7.35 8.84
N GLY A 56 -9.12 -8.04 9.58
CA GLY A 56 -8.28 -7.45 10.61
C GLY A 56 -7.35 -6.36 10.07
N THR A 57 -6.80 -6.56 8.87
CA THR A 57 -5.96 -5.55 8.21
C THR A 57 -6.75 -4.26 7.96
N PHE A 58 -7.95 -4.38 7.39
CA PHE A 58 -8.82 -3.23 7.11
C PHE A 58 -9.40 -2.61 8.37
N PHE A 59 -9.71 -3.41 9.39
CA PHE A 59 -10.19 -2.94 10.68
C PHE A 59 -9.15 -2.05 11.36
N VAL A 60 -7.89 -2.50 11.46
CA VAL A 60 -6.81 -1.68 12.01
C VAL A 60 -6.57 -0.45 11.13
N SER A 61 -6.54 -0.61 9.81
CA SER A 61 -6.38 0.54 8.90
C SER A 61 -7.47 1.59 9.09
N ALA A 62 -8.73 1.17 9.30
CA ALA A 62 -9.85 2.08 9.51
C ALA A 62 -9.66 2.90 10.79
N ILE A 63 -9.30 2.24 11.89
CA ILE A 63 -9.05 2.88 13.20
C ILE A 63 -7.89 3.88 13.12
N VAL A 64 -6.82 3.52 12.41
CA VAL A 64 -5.58 4.31 12.39
C VAL A 64 -5.61 5.38 11.27
N SER A 65 -6.49 5.25 10.27
CA SER A 65 -6.60 6.21 9.15
C SER A 65 -6.74 7.68 9.58
N PRO A 66 -7.53 8.06 10.61
CA PRO A 66 -7.65 9.47 11.01
C PRO A 66 -6.36 10.00 11.66
N LEU A 67 -5.61 9.12 12.35
CA LEU A 67 -4.32 9.47 12.93
C LEU A 67 -3.32 9.82 11.82
N TRP A 68 -3.22 8.98 10.79
CA TRP A 68 -2.33 9.24 9.67
C TRP A 68 -2.76 10.43 8.82
N GLY A 69 -4.06 10.70 8.69
CA GLY A 69 -4.57 11.93 8.07
C GLY A 69 -4.10 13.19 8.79
N LYS A 70 -4.27 13.24 10.13
CA LYS A 70 -3.78 14.36 10.96
C LYS A 70 -2.27 14.54 10.87
N LEU A 71 -1.50 13.44 10.87
CA LEU A 71 -0.05 13.48 10.74
C LEU A 71 0.39 13.92 9.34
N ALA A 72 -0.32 13.53 8.28
CA ALA A 72 -0.08 13.99 6.92
C ALA A 72 -0.31 15.49 6.76
N ASP A 73 -1.36 16.02 7.42
CA ASP A 73 -1.64 17.45 7.41
C ASP A 73 -0.60 18.25 8.22
N LYS A 74 -0.04 17.68 9.29
CA LYS A 74 0.96 18.33 10.15
C LYS A 74 2.39 18.28 9.58
N TYR A 75 2.82 17.11 9.12
CA TYR A 75 4.22 16.85 8.72
C TYR A 75 4.41 16.79 7.20
N GLY A 76 3.34 16.88 6.42
CA GLY A 76 3.36 16.70 4.97
C GLY A 76 3.06 15.25 4.56
N ARG A 77 2.80 15.08 3.27
CA ARG A 77 2.40 13.82 2.63
C ARG A 77 3.62 12.99 2.23
N ARG A 78 4.77 13.60 1.91
CA ARG A 78 6.00 12.88 1.56
C ARG A 78 6.47 11.95 2.70
N PRO A 79 6.60 12.39 3.97
CA PRO A 79 6.96 11.48 5.06
C PRO A 79 5.95 10.34 5.24
N MET A 80 4.67 10.58 4.99
CA MET A 80 3.63 9.56 5.09
C MET A 80 3.73 8.51 3.99
N LEU A 81 4.05 8.91 2.76
CA LEU A 81 4.32 7.98 1.65
C LEU A 81 5.51 7.07 1.97
N LEU A 82 6.61 7.66 2.46
CA LEU A 82 7.83 6.93 2.81
C LEU A 82 7.61 5.94 3.95
N ARG A 83 6.91 6.38 5.01
CA ARG A 83 6.52 5.52 6.12
C ARG A 83 5.68 4.34 5.64
N ALA A 84 4.67 4.62 4.81
CA ALA A 84 3.76 3.58 4.37
C ALA A 84 4.44 2.56 3.46
N SER A 85 5.18 3.00 2.45
CA SER A 85 5.86 2.07 1.53
C SER A 85 6.95 1.25 2.23
N LEU A 86 7.79 1.86 3.07
CA LEU A 86 8.83 1.14 3.80
C LEU A 86 8.23 0.21 4.87
N GLY A 87 7.26 0.69 5.64
CA GLY A 87 6.59 -0.11 6.66
C GLY A 87 5.91 -1.33 6.05
N MET A 88 5.14 -1.15 4.97
CA MET A 88 4.51 -2.27 4.27
C MET A 88 5.56 -3.21 3.66
N CYS A 89 6.64 -2.69 3.07
CA CYS A 89 7.75 -3.51 2.54
C CYS A 89 8.32 -4.45 3.61
N LEU A 90 8.71 -3.91 4.77
CA LEU A 90 9.30 -4.70 5.84
C LEU A 90 8.34 -5.75 6.39
N ILE A 91 7.08 -5.37 6.59
CA ILE A 91 6.06 -6.26 7.14
C ILE A 91 5.71 -7.39 6.16
N VAL A 92 5.58 -7.08 4.88
CA VAL A 92 5.34 -8.09 3.83
C VAL A 92 6.55 -9.01 3.68
N PHE A 93 7.77 -8.48 3.75
CA PHE A 93 8.98 -9.30 3.77
C PHE A 93 8.98 -10.28 4.95
N CYS A 94 8.61 -9.83 6.15
CA CYS A 94 8.47 -10.70 7.32
C CYS A 94 7.38 -11.78 7.14
N MET A 95 6.30 -11.51 6.40
CA MET A 95 5.25 -12.51 6.13
C MET A 95 5.77 -13.70 5.34
N ALA A 96 6.79 -13.51 4.50
CA ALA A 96 7.43 -14.59 3.75
C ALA A 96 8.06 -15.66 4.67
N PHE A 97 8.40 -15.28 5.90
CA PHE A 97 9.04 -16.15 6.90
C PHE A 97 8.08 -16.59 8.00
N ALA A 98 6.79 -16.28 7.89
CA ALA A 98 5.80 -16.72 8.86
C ALA A 98 5.73 -18.26 8.91
N GLN A 99 5.76 -18.79 10.13
CA GLN A 99 5.76 -20.24 10.39
C GLN A 99 4.40 -20.76 10.85
N ASN A 100 3.49 -19.88 11.28
CA ASN A 100 2.14 -20.23 11.67
C ASN A 100 1.14 -19.11 11.36
N VAL A 101 -0.15 -19.44 11.43
CA VAL A 101 -1.25 -18.50 11.12
C VAL A 101 -1.29 -17.30 12.08
N TYR A 102 -0.90 -17.47 13.35
CA TYR A 102 -0.90 -16.40 14.34
C TYR A 102 0.14 -15.32 14.02
N GLN A 103 1.34 -15.71 13.59
CA GLN A 103 2.38 -14.78 13.13
C GLN A 103 1.90 -14.01 11.89
N LEU A 104 1.29 -14.71 10.93
CA LEU A 104 0.73 -14.09 9.74
C LEU A 104 -0.36 -13.07 10.11
N PHE A 105 -1.27 -13.44 11.02
CA PHE A 105 -2.32 -12.56 11.51
C PHE A 105 -1.77 -11.32 12.21
N ALA A 106 -0.81 -11.49 13.13
CA ALA A 106 -0.16 -10.37 13.81
C ALA A 106 0.53 -9.41 12.82
N LEU A 107 1.29 -9.96 11.86
CA LEU A 107 1.93 -9.16 10.81
C LEU A 107 0.89 -8.40 9.96
N ARG A 108 -0.27 -9.00 9.71
CA ARG A 108 -1.37 -8.36 8.95
C ARG A 108 -2.04 -7.23 9.71
N LEU A 109 -2.22 -7.36 11.03
CA LEU A 109 -2.66 -6.25 11.87
C LEU A 109 -1.66 -5.10 11.84
N ILE A 110 -0.35 -5.40 11.95
CA ILE A 110 0.70 -4.39 11.86
C ILE A 110 0.72 -3.75 10.46
N MET A 111 0.50 -4.54 9.40
CA MET A 111 0.38 -4.05 8.03
C MET A 111 -0.75 -3.00 7.92
N GLY A 112 -1.91 -3.26 8.51
CA GLY A 112 -3.02 -2.30 8.58
C GLY A 112 -2.62 -0.99 9.25
N PHE A 113 -1.84 -1.06 10.34
CA PHE A 113 -1.32 0.11 11.05
C PHE A 113 -0.33 0.93 10.21
N VAL A 114 0.59 0.29 9.49
CA VAL A 114 1.60 0.99 8.68
C VAL A 114 1.10 1.41 7.29
N SER A 115 -0.07 0.94 6.88
CA SER A 115 -0.67 1.25 5.58
C SER A 115 -1.01 2.75 5.39
N GLY A 116 -1.54 3.07 4.21
CA GLY A 116 -2.01 4.43 3.87
C GLY A 116 -1.29 5.09 2.69
N PHE A 117 -0.56 4.33 1.87
CA PHE A 117 0.14 4.87 0.70
C PHE A 117 -0.81 5.47 -0.35
N ILE A 118 -1.87 4.74 -0.71
CA ILE A 118 -2.87 5.19 -1.70
C ILE A 118 -3.59 6.48 -1.27
N PRO A 119 -4.17 6.60 -0.05
CA PRO A 119 -4.81 7.84 0.37
C PRO A 119 -3.82 9.01 0.48
N ALA A 120 -2.58 8.77 0.93
CA ALA A 120 -1.53 9.80 0.93
C ALA A 120 -1.19 10.28 -0.50
N SER A 121 -1.19 9.37 -1.47
CA SER A 121 -0.97 9.67 -2.90
C SER A 121 -2.09 10.52 -3.48
N ILE A 122 -3.35 10.18 -3.17
CA ILE A 122 -4.53 10.96 -3.57
C ILE A 122 -4.44 12.39 -3.02
N ILE A 123 -4.14 12.55 -1.73
CA ILE A 123 -4.02 13.87 -1.10
C ILE A 123 -2.86 14.65 -1.72
N LEU A 124 -1.69 14.04 -1.92
CA LEU A 124 -0.53 14.70 -2.55
C LEU A 124 -0.88 15.22 -3.95
N VAL A 125 -1.50 14.39 -4.79
CA VAL A 125 -1.89 14.77 -6.16
C VAL A 125 -2.96 15.84 -6.14
N ALA A 126 -4.00 15.69 -5.31
CA ALA A 126 -5.09 16.67 -5.19
C ALA A 126 -4.59 18.05 -4.73
N THR A 127 -3.60 18.08 -3.84
CA THR A 127 -3.07 19.34 -3.27
C THR A 127 -2.06 20.06 -4.15
N GLN A 128 -1.32 19.34 -4.99
CA GLN A 128 -0.25 19.93 -5.82
C GLN A 128 -0.63 20.16 -7.28
N THR A 129 -1.72 19.54 -7.74
CA THR A 129 -2.17 19.68 -9.13
C THR A 129 -2.99 20.96 -9.30
N PRO A 130 -2.76 21.76 -10.36
CA PRO A 130 -3.62 22.89 -10.69
C PRO A 130 -5.08 22.46 -10.86
N LYS A 131 -6.03 23.29 -10.41
CA LYS A 131 -7.48 22.97 -10.42
C LYS A 131 -8.00 22.52 -11.79
N THR A 132 -7.45 23.07 -12.86
CA THR A 132 -7.80 22.73 -14.26
C THR A 132 -7.40 21.30 -14.66
N HIS A 133 -6.45 20.68 -13.95
CA HIS A 133 -5.91 19.35 -14.25
C HIS A 133 -6.16 18.32 -13.15
N SER A 134 -6.75 18.70 -12.01
CA SER A 134 -6.94 17.79 -10.86
C SER A 134 -7.75 16.54 -11.21
N GLY A 135 -8.80 16.67 -12.02
CA GLY A 135 -9.59 15.53 -12.48
C GLY A 135 -8.79 14.54 -13.33
N TRP A 136 -8.01 15.04 -14.29
CA TRP A 136 -7.12 14.22 -15.11
C TRP A 136 -6.03 13.54 -14.27
N ALA A 137 -5.41 14.26 -13.34
CA ALA A 137 -4.35 13.71 -12.51
C ALA A 137 -4.84 12.63 -11.54
N LEU A 138 -6.01 12.83 -10.91
CA LEU A 138 -6.63 11.82 -10.06
C LEU A 138 -7.15 10.62 -10.86
N GLY A 139 -7.70 10.87 -12.05
CA GLY A 139 -8.06 9.81 -12.99
C GLY A 139 -6.85 8.97 -13.38
N MET A 140 -5.75 9.61 -13.74
CA MET A 140 -4.48 8.93 -14.03
C MET A 140 -3.97 8.15 -12.81
N LEU A 141 -4.00 8.72 -11.60
CA LEU A 141 -3.62 8.01 -10.38
C LEU A 141 -4.44 6.72 -10.17
N SER A 142 -5.75 6.81 -10.42
CA SER A 142 -6.67 5.67 -10.32
C SER A 142 -6.30 4.54 -11.29
N THR A 143 -5.86 4.87 -12.52
CA THR A 143 -5.44 3.83 -13.47
C THR A 143 -4.28 3.00 -12.94
N GLY A 144 -3.37 3.60 -12.15
CA GLY A 144 -2.27 2.87 -11.52
C GLY A 144 -2.78 1.84 -10.51
N GLY A 145 -3.71 2.24 -9.64
CA GLY A 145 -4.34 1.34 -8.68
C GLY A 145 -5.12 0.21 -9.37
N ILE A 146 -5.93 0.53 -10.38
CA ILE A 146 -6.71 -0.47 -11.13
C ILE A 146 -5.79 -1.43 -11.88
N ALA A 147 -4.79 -0.92 -12.58
CA ALA A 147 -3.82 -1.76 -13.30
C ALA A 147 -3.06 -2.68 -12.33
N GLY A 148 -2.66 -2.18 -11.16
CA GLY A 148 -2.01 -3.00 -10.14
C GLY A 148 -2.93 -4.11 -9.64
N SER A 149 -4.19 -3.77 -9.31
CA SER A 149 -5.18 -4.76 -8.88
C SER A 149 -5.47 -5.83 -9.93
N LEU A 150 -5.46 -5.50 -11.22
CA LEU A 150 -5.68 -6.44 -12.31
C LEU A 150 -4.46 -7.34 -12.58
N ILE A 151 -3.26 -6.76 -12.57
CA ILE A 151 -2.03 -7.48 -12.90
C ILE A 151 -1.54 -8.33 -11.71
N GLY A 152 -1.80 -7.88 -10.48
CA GLY A 152 -1.32 -8.53 -9.26
C GLY A 152 -1.68 -10.01 -9.14
N PRO A 153 -2.95 -10.44 -9.26
CA PRO A 153 -3.32 -11.85 -9.17
C PRO A 153 -2.67 -12.71 -10.25
N LEU A 154 -2.45 -12.17 -11.45
CA LEU A 154 -1.83 -12.87 -12.56
C LEU A 154 -0.35 -13.16 -12.28
N ILE A 155 0.40 -12.14 -11.81
CA ILE A 155 1.79 -12.32 -11.38
C ILE A 155 1.86 -13.21 -10.13
N GLY A 156 0.98 -12.97 -9.15
CA GLY A 156 0.93 -13.71 -7.90
C GLY A 156 0.63 -15.19 -8.09
N GLY A 157 -0.25 -15.54 -9.04
CA GLY A 157 -0.58 -16.92 -9.37
C GLY A 157 0.58 -17.65 -10.03
N LEU A 158 1.21 -17.05 -11.03
CA LEU A 158 2.39 -17.63 -11.68
C LEU A 158 3.53 -17.84 -10.67
N LEU A 159 3.80 -16.84 -9.83
CA LEU A 159 4.81 -16.97 -8.78
C LEU A 159 4.42 -18.03 -7.73
N ALA A 160 3.15 -18.08 -7.31
CA ALA A 160 2.70 -19.07 -6.34
C ALA A 160 2.81 -20.50 -6.88
N GLU A 161 2.53 -20.71 -8.16
CA GLU A 161 2.56 -22.00 -8.84
C GLU A 161 3.99 -22.52 -9.03
N TYR A 162 4.87 -21.73 -9.66
CA TYR A 162 6.23 -22.19 -10.01
C TYR A 162 7.25 -22.03 -8.88
N MET A 163 7.04 -21.03 -8.01
CA MET A 163 8.05 -20.53 -7.09
C MET A 163 7.58 -20.56 -5.62
N GLY A 164 6.31 -20.88 -5.39
CA GLY A 164 5.71 -20.99 -4.07
C GLY A 164 5.29 -19.64 -3.46
N MET A 165 4.36 -19.70 -2.50
CA MET A 165 3.74 -18.51 -1.91
C MET A 165 4.72 -17.59 -1.17
N ARG A 166 5.82 -18.11 -0.64
CA ARG A 166 6.85 -17.28 0.01
C ARG A 166 7.48 -16.28 -0.95
N LEU A 167 7.71 -16.68 -2.21
CA LEU A 167 8.27 -15.79 -3.22
C LEU A 167 7.30 -14.71 -3.67
N VAL A 168 5.98 -14.94 -3.57
CA VAL A 168 4.97 -13.89 -3.78
C VAL A 168 5.16 -12.75 -2.77
N PHE A 169 5.33 -13.06 -1.48
CA PHE A 169 5.59 -12.03 -0.46
C PHE A 169 6.91 -11.30 -0.70
N ILE A 170 7.97 -12.01 -1.11
CA ILE A 170 9.26 -11.38 -1.42
C ILE A 170 9.14 -10.46 -2.64
N ASP A 171 8.47 -10.88 -3.71
CA ASP A 171 8.20 -10.05 -4.89
C ASP A 171 7.41 -8.80 -4.53
N THR A 172 6.32 -8.94 -3.77
CA THR A 172 5.55 -7.80 -3.27
C THR A 172 6.43 -6.85 -2.45
N SER A 173 7.30 -7.37 -1.58
CA SER A 173 8.20 -6.55 -0.78
C SER A 173 9.20 -5.78 -1.65
N ALA A 174 9.75 -6.40 -2.69
CA ALA A 174 10.65 -5.77 -3.64
C ALA A 174 9.95 -4.65 -4.43
N LEU A 175 8.72 -4.88 -4.89
CA LEU A 175 7.90 -3.86 -5.57
C LEU A 175 7.62 -2.66 -4.65
N LEU A 176 7.27 -2.90 -3.39
CA LEU A 176 7.07 -1.85 -2.38
C LEU A 176 8.37 -1.11 -2.05
N PHE A 177 9.50 -1.80 -2.02
CA PHE A 177 10.81 -1.18 -1.84
C PHE A 177 11.18 -0.27 -3.03
N CYS A 178 10.90 -0.70 -4.25
CA CYS A 178 11.05 0.15 -5.44
C CYS A 178 10.15 1.39 -5.35
N ALA A 179 8.90 1.24 -4.90
CA ALA A 179 8.01 2.37 -4.67
C ALA A 179 8.53 3.32 -3.57
N PHE A 180 9.14 2.77 -2.51
CA PHE A 180 9.81 3.54 -1.47
C PHE A 180 10.98 4.33 -2.02
N LEU A 181 11.91 3.69 -2.75
CA LEU A 181 13.07 4.35 -3.35
C LEU A 181 12.64 5.44 -4.34
N ALA A 182 11.67 5.15 -5.21
CA ALA A 182 11.14 6.13 -6.15
C ALA A 182 10.54 7.34 -5.41
N SER A 183 9.76 7.08 -4.34
CA SER A 183 9.19 8.13 -3.50
C SER A 183 10.26 8.94 -2.77
N LEU A 184 11.31 8.27 -2.27
CA LEU A 184 12.40 8.89 -1.53
C LEU A 184 13.19 9.86 -2.40
N LEU A 185 13.54 9.42 -3.61
CA LEU A 185 14.42 10.15 -4.52
C LEU A 185 13.66 11.24 -5.31
N PHE A 186 12.43 10.96 -5.74
CA PHE A 186 11.75 11.81 -6.74
C PHE A 186 10.56 12.61 -6.21
N VAL A 187 9.88 12.18 -5.14
CA VAL A 187 8.77 12.97 -4.58
C VAL A 187 9.32 14.18 -3.84
N LYS A 188 8.93 15.37 -4.28
CA LYS A 188 9.22 16.62 -3.56
C LYS A 188 7.93 17.32 -3.17
N GLU A 189 7.80 17.66 -1.90
CA GLU A 189 6.64 18.39 -1.40
C GLU A 189 7.08 19.78 -0.93
N LYS A 190 6.41 20.82 -1.45
CA LYS A 190 6.48 22.15 -0.86
C LYS A 190 5.48 22.17 0.29
N VAL A 191 5.95 22.15 1.53
CA VAL A 191 5.08 22.23 2.70
C VAL A 191 4.45 23.62 2.74
N VAL A 192 3.20 23.73 2.30
CA VAL A 192 2.42 24.95 2.51
C VAL A 192 1.86 24.85 3.92
N VAL A 193 2.55 25.48 4.88
CA VAL A 193 2.04 25.63 6.25
C VAL A 193 0.73 26.41 6.12
N LYS A 194 -0.41 25.75 6.40
CA LYS A 194 -1.69 26.44 6.56
C LYS A 194 -1.52 27.39 7.74
N GLU A 195 -1.34 28.68 7.45
CA GLU A 195 -1.45 29.75 8.43
C GLU A 195 -2.78 29.53 9.16
N LYS A 196 -2.71 29.31 10.47
CA LYS A 196 -3.90 29.19 11.32
C LYS A 196 -4.74 30.42 11.05
N ARG A 197 -5.87 30.26 10.34
CA ARG A 197 -6.95 31.25 10.33
C ARG A 197 -7.31 31.47 11.80
N ARG A 198 -6.76 32.53 12.41
CA ARG A 198 -7.27 33.12 13.64
C ARG A 198 -8.73 33.38 13.36
N ARG A 199 -9.61 32.58 13.96
CA ARG A 199 -11.03 32.91 13.99
C ARG A 199 -11.13 34.21 14.81
N PRO A 200 -11.86 35.23 14.32
CA PRO A 200 -12.10 36.45 15.09
C PRO A 200 -12.87 36.14 16.38
#